data_AF-A0AA45XVR0-F1
#
_entry.id   AF-A0AA45XVR0-F1
#
_cell.length_a   1.000
_cell.length_b   1.000
_cell.length_c   1.000
_cell.angle_alpha   90.00
_cell.angle_beta   90.00
_cell.angle_gamma   90.00
#
_symmetry.space_group_name_H-M   'P 1'
#
loop_
_entity.id
_entity.type
_entity.pdbx_description
1 polymer ?
#
loop_
_entity_poly.entity_id
_entity_poly.type
_entity_poly.pdbx_seq_one_letter_code
_entity_poly.pdbx_strand_id
1 'polypeptide(L)'
;MSFPIRARSLSALLLPAVLALTACQAPSLDEQDSATAHAQQAAEAAKAPADEAGKATEAPPVGNCDASQVQSLVGQAYTEALGKQAQEDSAATQLRVLHPNDVTTMEFVGDRLNIEVDAKDVVSGVRCG
;
A
#
# COMPACT_ATOMS: atom_id res chain seq x y z
N MET A 1 -30.79 -56.51 -55.73
CA MET A 1 -29.88 -57.41 -56.46
C MET A 1 -28.49 -57.24 -55.88
N SER A 2 -27.84 -58.37 -55.62
CA SER A 2 -26.62 -58.53 -54.85
C SER A 2 -25.33 -58.36 -55.68
N PHE A 3 -24.20 -58.24 -54.94
CA PHE A 3 -22.79 -58.53 -55.31
C PHE A 3 -22.02 -57.48 -56.15
N PRO A 4 -20.65 -57.48 -56.15
CA PRO A 4 -19.69 -57.64 -55.05
C PRO A 4 -18.39 -56.77 -55.17
N ILE A 5 -17.63 -56.81 -54.07
CA ILE A 5 -16.17 -56.66 -53.86
C ILE A 5 -15.27 -56.97 -55.09
N ARG A 6 -14.24 -56.13 -55.37
CA ARG A 6 -12.84 -56.60 -55.47
C ARG A 6 -11.76 -55.51 -55.46
N ALA A 7 -10.72 -55.81 -54.67
CA ALA A 7 -9.50 -55.08 -54.41
C ALA A 7 -8.45 -55.14 -55.53
N ARG A 8 -7.51 -54.17 -55.51
CA ARG A 8 -6.06 -54.32 -55.77
C ARG A 8 -5.40 -52.94 -55.58
N SER A 9 -4.74 -52.67 -54.46
CA SER A 9 -3.34 -52.99 -54.14
C SER A 9 -2.31 -52.29 -55.03
N LEU A 10 -1.35 -51.64 -54.36
CA LEU A 10 0.03 -51.29 -54.73
C LEU A 10 0.25 -49.77 -54.59
N SER A 11 0.58 -49.32 -53.39
CA SER A 11 1.95 -49.24 -52.85
C SER A 11 2.80 -48.18 -53.53
N ALA A 12 3.39 -47.36 -52.67
CA ALA A 12 4.54 -46.49 -52.87
C ALA A 12 4.29 -45.21 -53.67
N LEU A 13 4.06 -44.11 -52.94
CA LEU A 13 4.93 -42.94 -53.06
C LEU A 13 4.95 -42.22 -51.72
N LEU A 14 6.06 -42.47 -51.02
CA LEU A 14 6.52 -41.82 -49.81
C LEU A 14 6.67 -40.30 -50.02
N LEU A 15 6.32 -39.56 -48.95
CA LEU A 15 6.89 -38.28 -48.47
C LEU A 15 7.28 -37.21 -49.53
N PRO A 16 6.70 -35.99 -49.47
CA PRO A 16 6.88 -35.14 -48.28
C PRO A 16 5.67 -34.20 -48.00
N ALA A 17 4.96 -34.44 -46.90
CA ALA A 17 3.92 -33.52 -46.42
C ALA A 17 4.02 -33.25 -44.92
N VAL A 18 5.26 -33.18 -44.39
CA VAL A 18 5.51 -32.90 -42.97
C VAL A 18 6.69 -31.94 -42.85
N LEU A 19 6.49 -30.66 -43.18
CA LEU A 19 7.50 -29.62 -42.95
C LEU A 19 6.89 -28.26 -42.56
N ALA A 20 5.63 -28.23 -42.11
CA ALA A 20 4.94 -26.98 -41.79
C ALA A 20 4.42 -26.87 -40.34
N LEU A 21 4.92 -27.67 -39.39
CA LEU A 21 4.42 -27.64 -38.00
C LEU A 21 5.54 -27.73 -36.94
N THR A 22 6.59 -26.93 -37.05
CA THR A 22 7.61 -26.78 -35.98
C THR A 22 7.93 -25.30 -35.74
N ALA A 23 6.99 -24.57 -35.14
CA ALA A 23 7.21 -23.19 -34.70
C ALA A 23 6.72 -22.93 -33.26
N CYS A 24 6.85 -23.93 -32.38
CA CYS A 24 6.86 -23.73 -30.93
C CYS A 24 8.05 -24.50 -30.35
N GLN A 25 9.25 -23.91 -30.41
CA GLN A 25 10.33 -24.32 -29.52
C GLN A 25 10.20 -23.51 -28.23
N ALA A 26 10.09 -24.20 -27.09
CA ALA A 26 10.32 -23.59 -25.79
C ALA A 26 11.77 -23.06 -25.75
N PRO A 27 12.03 -21.89 -25.13
CA PRO A 27 13.38 -21.38 -25.00
C PRO A 27 14.29 -22.38 -24.28
N SER A 28 15.55 -22.45 -24.69
CA SER A 28 16.56 -23.32 -24.08
C SER A 28 16.72 -23.02 -22.60
N LEU A 29 16.93 -24.06 -21.79
CA LEU A 29 17.14 -23.95 -20.33
C LEU A 29 18.22 -22.91 -19.97
N ASP A 30 19.23 -22.73 -20.81
CA ASP A 30 20.30 -21.74 -20.64
C ASP A 30 19.82 -20.27 -20.63
N GLU A 31 18.73 -19.95 -21.35
CA GLU A 31 18.12 -18.61 -21.32
C GLU A 31 17.31 -18.37 -20.03
N GLN A 32 16.77 -19.43 -19.42
CA GLN A 32 16.04 -19.33 -18.15
C GLN A 32 16.99 -19.24 -16.94
N ASP A 33 18.12 -19.93 -17.00
CA ASP A 33 19.15 -19.90 -15.94
C ASP A 33 19.85 -18.53 -15.86
N SER A 34 20.11 -17.89 -17.00
CA SER A 34 20.68 -16.54 -17.04
C SER A 34 19.71 -15.48 -16.49
N ALA A 35 18.43 -15.55 -16.87
CA ALA A 35 17.40 -14.64 -16.38
C ALA A 35 17.21 -14.73 -14.85
N THR A 36 17.26 -15.94 -14.29
CA THR A 36 17.16 -16.15 -12.84
C THR A 36 18.42 -15.69 -12.08
N ALA A 37 19.61 -15.92 -12.64
CA ALA A 37 20.86 -15.43 -12.07
C ALA A 37 20.90 -13.89 -12.02
N HIS A 38 20.46 -13.21 -13.08
CA HIS A 38 20.38 -11.76 -13.11
C HIS A 38 19.35 -11.20 -12.11
N ALA A 39 18.20 -11.88 -11.95
CA ALA A 39 17.19 -11.50 -10.97
C ALA A 39 17.70 -11.66 -9.52
N GLN A 40 18.43 -12.74 -9.23
CA GLN A 40 19.04 -12.97 -7.92
C GLN A 40 20.12 -11.93 -7.60
N GLN A 41 20.98 -11.60 -8.56
CA GLN A 41 22.04 -10.61 -8.38
C GLN A 41 21.48 -9.20 -8.15
N ALA A 42 20.39 -8.83 -8.84
CA ALA A 42 19.69 -7.58 -8.59
C ALA A 42 19.03 -7.53 -7.20
N ALA A 43 18.47 -8.64 -6.73
CA ALA A 43 17.90 -8.73 -5.38
C ALA A 43 18.97 -8.63 -4.28
N GLU A 44 20.17 -9.17 -4.53
CA GLU A 44 21.29 -9.10 -3.60
C GLU A 44 21.93 -7.70 -3.57
N ALA A 45 22.02 -7.04 -4.73
CA ALA A 45 22.45 -5.64 -4.82
C ALA A 45 21.44 -4.67 -4.18
N ALA A 46 20.15 -5.02 -4.17
CA ALA A 46 19.11 -4.24 -3.51
C ALA A 46 19.06 -4.43 -1.99
N LYS A 47 19.77 -5.42 -1.43
CA LYS A 47 19.99 -5.52 0.02
C LYS A 47 21.03 -4.48 0.44
N ALA A 48 20.58 -3.26 0.67
CA ALA A 48 21.37 -2.30 1.43
C ALA A 48 21.67 -2.87 2.83
N PRO A 49 22.91 -2.75 3.35
CA PRO A 49 23.21 -3.12 4.73
C PRO A 49 22.33 -2.27 5.67
N ALA A 50 21.56 -2.95 6.51
CA ALA A 50 20.55 -2.36 7.37
C ALA A 50 21.14 -1.64 8.61
N ASP A 51 22.40 -1.25 8.56
CA ASP A 51 23.14 -0.86 9.77
C ASP A 51 23.33 0.65 9.94
N GLU A 52 23.07 1.49 8.93
CA GLU A 52 23.32 2.95 9.03
C GLU A 52 22.10 3.84 8.74
N ALA A 53 20.95 3.28 8.35
CA ALA A 53 19.67 4.01 8.24
C ALA A 53 18.77 3.81 9.48
N GLY A 54 19.22 3.05 10.47
CA GLY A 54 18.42 2.52 11.58
C GLY A 54 18.47 3.33 12.89
N LYS A 55 19.18 4.46 12.96
CA LYS A 55 18.95 5.42 14.05
C LYS A 55 17.69 6.21 13.75
N ALA A 56 16.54 5.54 13.85
CA ALA A 56 15.31 6.23 14.17
C ALA A 56 15.59 7.05 15.43
N THR A 57 15.57 8.37 15.31
CA THR A 57 15.54 9.27 16.45
C THR A 57 14.47 8.77 17.40
N GLU A 58 14.81 8.66 18.69
CA GLU A 58 13.91 8.19 19.74
C GLU A 58 12.51 8.80 19.54
N ALA A 59 11.48 7.95 19.53
CA ALA A 59 10.11 8.40 19.29
C ALA A 59 9.77 9.49 20.33
N PRO A 60 9.12 10.59 19.92
CA PRO A 60 8.67 11.60 20.86
C PRO A 60 7.88 10.94 22.00
N PRO A 61 8.04 11.44 23.24
CA PRO A 61 7.30 10.89 24.38
C PRO A 61 5.81 10.88 24.07
N VAL A 62 5.17 9.74 24.31
CA VAL A 62 3.72 9.61 24.27
C VAL A 62 3.16 10.43 25.42
N GLY A 63 2.31 11.40 25.09
CA GLY A 63 1.64 12.21 26.10
C GLY A 63 0.44 11.48 26.70
N ASN A 64 -0.16 12.09 27.72
CA ASN A 64 -1.35 11.59 28.39
C ASN A 64 -2.66 11.85 27.61
N CYS A 65 -2.59 12.57 26.50
CA CYS A 65 -3.76 12.93 25.70
C CYS A 65 -4.45 11.69 25.10
N ASP A 66 -5.77 11.60 25.28
CA ASP A 66 -6.64 10.61 24.66
C ASP A 66 -7.81 11.29 23.92
N ALA A 67 -7.66 11.42 22.59
CA ALA A 67 -8.68 12.03 21.74
C ALA A 67 -9.95 11.16 21.57
N SER A 68 -9.89 9.85 21.87
CA SER A 68 -11.03 8.96 21.70
C SER A 68 -12.20 9.33 22.63
N GLN A 69 -11.86 9.89 23.80
CA GLN A 69 -12.81 10.37 24.80
C GLN A 69 -13.65 11.56 24.33
N VAL A 70 -13.16 12.31 23.34
CA VAL A 70 -13.79 13.54 22.83
C VAL A 70 -14.21 13.44 21.37
N GLN A 71 -14.21 12.22 20.80
CA GLN A 71 -14.59 12.00 19.41
C GLN A 71 -16.06 12.37 19.12
N SER A 72 -16.91 12.36 20.14
CA SER A 72 -18.32 12.75 20.08
C SER A 72 -18.54 14.24 19.77
N LEU A 73 -17.48 15.06 19.85
CA LEU A 73 -17.54 16.49 19.54
C LEU A 73 -17.63 16.78 18.05
N VAL A 74 -17.26 15.84 17.19
CA VAL A 74 -17.33 16.01 15.73
C VAL A 74 -18.77 16.28 15.31
N GLY A 75 -18.96 17.35 14.53
CA GLY A 75 -20.26 17.86 14.09
C GLY A 75 -20.91 18.88 15.04
N GLN A 76 -20.31 19.16 16.21
CA GLN A 76 -20.79 20.20 17.12
C GLN A 76 -20.17 21.56 16.78
N ALA A 77 -20.91 22.64 17.05
CA ALA A 77 -20.35 23.98 16.96
C ALA A 77 -19.26 24.19 18.02
N TYR A 78 -18.09 24.64 17.61
CA TYR A 78 -17.00 24.93 18.51
C TYR A 78 -17.32 26.14 19.39
N THR A 79 -16.99 26.04 20.66
CA THR A 79 -16.97 27.16 21.60
C THR A 79 -15.77 27.00 22.52
N GLU A 80 -15.28 28.11 23.09
CA GLU A 80 -14.19 28.09 24.08
C GLU A 80 -14.51 27.16 25.27
N ALA A 81 -15.77 27.14 25.72
CA ALA A 81 -16.21 26.26 26.80
C ALA A 81 -16.13 24.78 26.40
N LEU A 82 -16.58 24.45 25.17
CA LEU A 82 -16.46 23.09 24.62
C LEU A 82 -15.00 22.68 24.49
N GLY A 83 -14.13 23.58 24.01
CA GLY A 83 -12.70 23.33 23.87
C GLY A 83 -12.03 23.05 25.22
N LYS A 84 -12.31 23.86 26.25
CA LYS A 84 -11.77 23.65 27.59
C LYS A 84 -12.24 22.32 28.19
N GLN A 85 -13.52 21.98 28.01
CA GLN A 85 -14.03 20.68 28.46
C GLN A 85 -13.34 19.53 27.72
N ALA A 86 -13.19 19.63 26.39
CA ALA A 86 -12.51 18.63 25.60
C ALA A 86 -11.05 18.43 26.03
N GLN A 87 -10.36 19.52 26.36
CA GLN A 87 -8.99 19.45 26.87
C GLN A 87 -8.92 18.66 28.19
N GLU A 88 -9.86 18.89 29.11
CA GLU A 88 -9.94 18.14 30.38
C GLU A 88 -10.31 16.67 30.16
N ASP A 89 -11.34 16.40 29.35
CA ASP A 89 -11.85 15.06 29.05
C ASP A 89 -10.82 14.18 28.32
N SER A 90 -9.96 14.80 27.50
CA SER A 90 -8.85 14.13 26.82
C SER A 90 -7.57 14.08 27.64
N ALA A 91 -7.53 14.64 28.86
CA ALA A 91 -6.32 14.75 29.69
C ALA A 91 -5.14 15.47 28.99
N ALA A 92 -5.42 16.39 28.07
CA ALA A 92 -4.42 17.17 27.37
C ALA A 92 -3.94 18.37 28.20
N THR A 93 -2.63 18.64 28.19
CA THR A 93 -2.05 19.83 28.85
C THR A 93 -2.18 21.08 27.97
N GLN A 94 -2.26 20.89 26.65
CA GLN A 94 -2.36 21.97 25.67
C GLN A 94 -3.57 21.74 24.75
N LEU A 95 -4.16 22.83 24.28
CA LEU A 95 -5.23 22.82 23.29
C LEU A 95 -4.84 23.73 22.13
N ARG A 96 -5.02 23.25 20.90
CA ARG A 96 -4.91 24.05 19.68
C ARG A 96 -6.17 23.86 18.84
N VAL A 97 -6.77 24.97 18.42
CA VAL A 97 -7.83 24.96 17.41
C VAL A 97 -7.19 25.22 16.06
N LEU A 98 -7.59 24.44 15.05
CA LEU A 98 -7.08 24.53 13.69
C LEU A 98 -8.22 24.89 12.75
N HIS A 99 -8.10 26.03 12.09
CA HIS A 99 -9.04 26.50 11.08
C HIS A 99 -8.60 26.06 9.67
N PRO A 100 -9.52 26.07 8.69
CA PRO A 100 -9.16 25.76 7.32
C PRO A 100 -8.13 26.76 6.77
N ASN A 101 -7.08 26.22 6.13
CA ASN A 101 -5.94 26.96 5.56
C ASN A 101 -4.94 27.52 6.56
N ASP A 102 -5.04 27.17 7.85
CA ASP A 102 -4.00 27.52 8.81
C ASP A 102 -2.67 26.88 8.41
N VAL A 103 -1.64 27.73 8.33
CA VAL A 103 -0.27 27.28 8.09
C VAL A 103 0.32 26.90 9.43
N THR A 104 0.42 25.59 9.68
CA THR A 104 1.06 25.03 10.88
C THR A 104 2.24 24.15 10.49
N THR A 105 3.20 24.05 11.41
CA THR A 105 4.27 23.05 11.34
C THR A 105 3.75 21.67 11.74
N MET A 106 4.46 20.61 11.33
CA MET A 106 4.11 19.21 11.56
C MET A 106 4.83 18.63 12.79
N GLU A 107 5.00 19.44 13.84
CA GLU A 107 5.59 19.00 15.10
C GLU A 107 4.59 18.18 15.91
N PHE A 108 5.08 17.09 16.51
CA PHE A 108 4.28 16.25 17.39
C PHE A 108 4.51 16.64 18.86
N VAL A 109 3.42 16.99 19.55
CA VAL A 109 3.34 17.28 20.98
C VAL A 109 2.29 16.35 21.58
N GLY A 110 2.72 15.23 22.17
CA GLY A 110 1.81 14.17 22.63
C GLY A 110 0.77 14.62 23.66
N ASP A 111 1.02 15.69 24.43
CA ASP A 111 0.11 16.24 25.44
C ASP A 111 -0.82 17.35 24.89
N ARG A 112 -0.85 17.57 23.58
CA ARG A 112 -1.69 18.58 22.93
C ARG A 112 -2.90 17.95 22.27
N LEU A 113 -4.09 18.43 22.63
CA LEU A 113 -5.31 18.20 21.87
C LEU A 113 -5.36 19.22 20.72
N ASN A 114 -5.54 18.74 19.50
CA ASN A 114 -5.92 19.57 18.37
C ASN A 114 -7.40 19.33 18.07
N ILE A 115 -8.14 20.42 17.89
CA ILE A 115 -9.52 20.41 17.41
C ILE A 115 -9.50 21.08 16.04
N GLU A 116 -9.84 20.36 14.97
CA GLU A 116 -10.10 21.00 13.69
C GLU A 116 -11.53 21.50 13.63
N VAL A 117 -11.70 22.70 13.10
CA VAL A 117 -13.01 23.25 12.78
C VAL A 117 -13.10 23.52 11.30
N ASP A 118 -14.31 23.42 10.75
CA ASP A 118 -14.59 23.80 9.37
C ASP A 118 -14.79 25.32 9.23
N ALA A 119 -15.15 25.77 8.03
CA ALA A 119 -15.37 27.20 7.73
C ALA A 119 -16.59 27.81 8.44
N LYS A 120 -17.40 27.01 9.15
CA LYS A 120 -18.57 27.42 9.92
C LYS A 120 -18.33 27.26 11.44
N ASP A 121 -17.07 27.07 11.85
CA ASP A 121 -16.67 26.76 13.21
C ASP A 121 -17.34 25.49 13.77
N VAL A 122 -17.64 24.50 12.91
CA VAL A 122 -18.11 23.18 13.33
C VAL A 122 -16.91 22.26 13.46
N VAL A 123 -16.79 21.55 14.57
CA VAL A 123 -15.72 20.57 14.80
C VAL A 123 -15.76 19.51 13.71
N SER A 124 -14.70 19.42 12.93
CA SER A 124 -14.55 18.46 11.83
C SER A 124 -13.66 17.28 12.20
N GLY A 125 -12.82 17.43 13.23
CA GLY A 125 -11.94 16.39 13.72
C GLY A 125 -11.32 16.75 15.07
N VAL A 126 -10.80 15.73 15.75
CA VAL A 126 -10.04 15.85 17.00
C VAL A 126 -8.88 14.87 16.96
N ARG A 127 -7.69 15.27 17.42
CA ARG A 127 -6.50 14.40 17.50
C ARG A 127 -5.49 14.89 18.53
N CYS A 128 -4.76 13.96 19.12
CA CYS A 128 -3.61 14.27 19.95
C CYS A 128 -2.34 14.42 19.09
N GLY A 129 -1.49 15.42 19.41
CA GLY A 129 -0.21 15.65 18.75
C GLY A 129 0.15 17.10 18.49
#